data_AF-A0A1G2Z379-F1
#
_entry.id   AF-A0A1G2Z379-F1
#
_cell.length_a   1.000
_cell.length_b   1.000
_cell.length_c   1.000
_cell.angle_alpha   90.00
_cell.angle_beta   90.00
_cell.angle_gamma   90.00
#
_symmetry.space_group_name_H-M   'P 1'
#
loop_
_entity.id
_entity.type
_entity.pdbx_description
1 polymer ?
#
loop_
_entity_poly.entity_id
_entity_poly.type
_entity_poly.pdbx_seq_one_letter_code
_entity_poly.pdbx_strand_id
1 'polypeptide(L)'
;MIFCQKDCESRILKDEVMPNQARVAKVLAILLASMTIGAIILMALGHNPPSAGPFSLWTYYSLDPVNKAISSRTIQSNDNWNSIEIYYSGTKSGNIEQLASMNGLVNSDVINCHFCVYNGLGGSDGQIQTTNKWQQQSLSTSAGSNKTIRICIIADGKTKHPTDCQLKRIQVLIDALCKKFHIQLSSIEYPSEWR
;
A
#
# COMPACT_ATOMS: atom_id res chain seq x y z
N MET A 1 -25.15 -80.24 15.38
CA MET A 1 -23.96 -79.72 14.68
C MET A 1 -24.38 -78.80 13.52
N ILE A 2 -25.15 -77.74 13.78
CA ILE A 2 -25.59 -76.77 12.75
C ILE A 2 -25.53 -75.31 13.27
N PHE A 3 -25.52 -75.10 14.59
CA PHE A 3 -25.50 -73.77 15.18
C PHE A 3 -24.13 -73.08 15.21
N CYS A 4 -23.02 -73.82 15.16
CA CYS A 4 -21.67 -73.23 15.23
C CYS A 4 -21.17 -72.69 13.87
N GLN A 5 -21.78 -73.10 12.76
CA GLN A 5 -21.33 -72.72 11.42
C GLN A 5 -21.89 -71.36 10.97
N LYS A 6 -23.08 -70.97 11.43
CA LYS A 6 -23.72 -69.68 11.07
C LYS A 6 -23.07 -68.47 11.76
N ASP A 7 -22.54 -68.65 12.97
CA ASP A 7 -21.87 -67.56 13.70
C ASP A 7 -20.47 -67.24 13.17
N CYS A 8 -19.82 -68.20 12.50
CA CYS A 8 -18.50 -67.99 11.91
C CYS A 8 -18.58 -67.19 10.61
N GLU A 9 -19.59 -67.43 9.76
CA GLU A 9 -19.82 -66.61 8.55
C GLU A 9 -20.22 -65.16 8.88
N SER A 10 -21.02 -64.93 9.93
CA SER A 10 -21.42 -63.57 10.32
C SER A 10 -20.27 -62.71 10.83
N ARG A 11 -19.21 -63.32 11.38
CA ARG A 11 -17.99 -62.61 11.82
C ARG A 11 -17.03 -62.32 10.67
N ILE A 12 -16.88 -63.26 9.73
CA ILE A 12 -16.03 -63.07 8.55
C ILE A 12 -16.58 -61.93 7.66
N LEU A 13 -17.91 -61.78 7.57
CA LEU A 13 -18.53 -60.73 6.75
C LEU A 13 -18.54 -59.33 7.42
N LYS A 14 -18.22 -59.23 8.71
CA LYS A 14 -18.13 -57.96 9.45
C LYS A 14 -16.71 -57.36 9.45
N ASP A 15 -15.68 -58.16 9.24
CA ASP A 15 -14.29 -57.68 9.20
C ASP A 15 -13.81 -57.24 7.81
N GLU A 16 -14.62 -57.45 6.76
CA GLU A 16 -14.32 -56.96 5.40
C GLU A 16 -14.95 -55.61 5.05
N VAL A 17 -15.45 -54.84 6.03
CA VAL A 17 -15.69 -53.40 5.81
C VAL A 17 -14.34 -52.68 5.95
N MET A 18 -13.63 -52.66 4.81
CA MET A 18 -12.27 -52.19 4.60
C MET A 18 -11.76 -51.12 5.61
N PRO A 19 -10.72 -51.39 6.41
CA PRO A 19 -10.06 -50.37 7.25
C PRO A 19 -9.50 -49.20 6.43
N ASN A 20 -9.37 -49.38 5.12
CA ASN A 20 -8.98 -48.37 4.15
C ASN A 20 -10.05 -47.27 3.99
N GLN A 21 -11.34 -47.61 3.93
CA GLN A 21 -12.41 -46.62 3.75
C GLN A 21 -12.54 -45.68 4.95
N ALA A 22 -12.37 -46.22 6.17
CA ALA A 22 -12.37 -45.43 7.40
C ALA A 22 -11.13 -44.51 7.51
N ARG A 23 -9.96 -44.97 7.03
CA ARG A 23 -8.74 -44.14 6.97
C ARG A 23 -8.86 -43.04 5.93
N VAL A 24 -9.35 -43.36 4.73
CA VAL A 24 -9.57 -42.40 3.65
C VAL A 24 -10.57 -41.32 4.06
N ALA A 25 -11.68 -41.69 4.70
CA ALA A 25 -12.66 -40.72 5.21
C ALA A 25 -12.05 -39.77 6.26
N LYS A 26 -11.23 -40.27 7.17
CA LYS A 26 -10.52 -39.44 8.17
C LYS A 26 -9.54 -38.47 7.52
N VAL A 27 -8.75 -38.94 6.55
CA VAL A 27 -7.80 -38.09 5.82
C VAL A 27 -8.53 -36.99 5.06
N LEU A 28 -9.63 -37.32 4.37
CA LEU A 28 -10.40 -36.36 3.59
C LEU A 28 -11.09 -35.32 4.49
N ALA A 29 -11.60 -35.74 5.65
CA ALA A 29 -12.15 -34.83 6.65
C ALA A 29 -11.08 -33.87 7.19
N ILE A 30 -9.88 -34.36 7.53
CA ILE A 30 -8.77 -33.52 8.00
C ILE A 30 -8.31 -32.55 6.91
N LEU A 31 -8.22 -33.00 5.66
CA LEU A 31 -7.86 -32.16 4.52
C LEU A 31 -8.85 -31.01 4.34
N LEU A 32 -10.15 -31.30 4.34
CA LEU A 32 -11.20 -30.29 4.23
C LEU A 32 -11.19 -29.32 5.42
N ALA A 33 -10.98 -29.81 6.64
CA ALA A 33 -10.82 -28.96 7.81
C ALA A 33 -9.59 -28.03 7.67
N SER A 34 -8.45 -28.55 7.21
CA SER A 34 -7.25 -27.74 7.00
C SER A 34 -7.46 -26.67 5.92
N MET A 35 -8.12 -27.01 4.81
CA MET A 35 -8.40 -26.05 3.74
C MET A 35 -9.37 -24.95 4.20
N THR A 36 -10.41 -25.30 4.95
CA THR A 36 -11.39 -24.32 5.45
C THR A 36 -10.81 -23.42 6.53
N ILE A 37 -10.03 -23.96 7.46
CA ILE A 37 -9.29 -23.16 8.46
C ILE A 37 -8.33 -22.20 7.77
N GLY A 38 -7.58 -22.68 6.77
CA GLY A 38 -6.70 -21.84 5.96
C GLY A 38 -7.45 -20.70 5.27
N ALA A 39 -8.59 -20.98 4.65
CA ALA A 39 -9.41 -19.97 3.98
C ALA A 39 -9.96 -18.92 4.97
N ILE A 40 -10.40 -19.34 6.17
CA ILE A 40 -10.88 -18.43 7.21
C ILE A 40 -9.76 -17.51 7.69
N ILE A 41 -8.56 -18.06 7.95
CA ILE A 41 -7.39 -17.27 8.34
C ILE A 41 -7.03 -16.27 7.23
N LEU A 42 -7.02 -16.71 5.97
CA LEU A 42 -6.74 -15.83 4.83
C LEU A 42 -7.81 -14.73 4.66
N MET A 43 -9.10 -15.02 4.88
CA MET A 43 -10.15 -13.99 4.85
C MET A 43 -10.04 -13.01 6.03
N ALA A 44 -9.64 -13.47 7.21
CA ALA A 44 -9.43 -12.61 8.36
C ALA A 44 -8.22 -11.67 8.15
N LEU A 45 -7.13 -12.19 7.56
CA LEU A 45 -5.98 -11.40 7.14
C LEU A 45 -6.28 -10.52 5.92
N GLY A 46 -7.20 -10.92 5.03
CA GLY A 46 -7.64 -10.07 3.92
C GLY A 46 -8.32 -8.79 4.39
N HIS A 47 -9.09 -8.86 5.48
CA HIS A 47 -9.68 -7.67 6.12
C HIS A 47 -8.69 -6.91 7.02
N ASN A 48 -7.62 -7.56 7.50
CA ASN A 48 -6.57 -6.96 8.33
C ASN A 48 -5.20 -7.39 7.81
N PRO A 49 -4.73 -6.83 6.68
CA PRO A 49 -3.48 -7.25 6.09
C PRO A 49 -2.35 -7.07 7.12
N PRO A 50 -1.48 -8.09 7.30
CA PRO A 50 -0.38 -7.96 8.24
C PRO A 50 0.42 -6.73 7.87
N SER A 51 0.67 -5.86 8.86
CA SER A 51 1.40 -4.61 8.63
C SER A 51 2.72 -4.95 7.96
N ALA A 52 2.88 -4.51 6.70
CA ALA A 52 4.14 -4.63 5.98
C ALA A 52 5.22 -3.96 6.82
N GLY A 53 5.99 -4.77 7.53
CA GLY A 53 7.07 -4.32 8.39
C GLY A 53 8.27 -3.87 7.55
N PRO A 54 9.33 -3.37 8.20
CA PRO A 54 10.54 -2.90 7.54
C PRO A 54 11.27 -3.96 6.70
N PHE A 55 10.88 -5.24 6.78
CA PHE A 55 11.48 -6.36 6.03
C PHE A 55 10.53 -7.06 5.05
N SER A 56 9.33 -6.52 4.78
CA SER A 56 8.46 -7.10 3.75
C SER A 56 9.05 -6.93 2.36
N LEU A 57 9.17 -8.03 1.59
CA LEU A 57 9.60 -8.01 0.19
C LEU A 57 8.79 -7.03 -0.67
N TRP A 58 7.51 -6.81 -0.34
CA TRP A 58 6.68 -5.79 -0.97
C TRP A 58 7.28 -4.39 -0.84
N THR A 59 7.77 -4.01 0.34
CA THR A 59 8.43 -2.71 0.57
C THR A 59 9.64 -2.55 -0.35
N TYR A 60 10.40 -3.63 -0.57
CA TYR A 60 11.54 -3.63 -1.48
C TYR A 60 11.14 -3.51 -2.95
N TYR A 61 10.14 -4.29 -3.40
CA TYR A 61 9.57 -4.15 -4.76
C TYR A 61 8.91 -2.79 -4.99
N SER A 62 8.41 -2.17 -3.93
CA SER A 62 7.76 -0.85 -3.98
C SER A 62 8.75 0.32 -4.01
N LEU A 63 10.06 0.10 -3.83
CA LEU A 63 11.10 1.13 -3.98
C LEU A 63 11.34 1.52 -5.44
N ASP A 64 11.16 0.60 -6.39
CA ASP A 64 11.34 0.87 -7.82
C ASP A 64 10.42 2.01 -8.33
N PRO A 65 9.10 2.02 -8.03
CA PRO A 65 8.24 3.15 -8.32
C PRO A 65 8.74 4.49 -7.75
N VAL A 66 9.34 4.47 -6.56
CA VAL A 66 9.80 5.68 -5.87
C VAL A 66 11.07 6.20 -6.53
N ASN A 67 12.07 5.35 -6.77
CA ASN A 67 13.29 5.74 -7.48
C ASN A 67 12.99 6.27 -8.89
N LYS A 68 12.04 5.65 -9.58
CA LYS A 68 11.54 6.14 -10.87
C LYS A 68 10.83 7.48 -10.75
N ALA A 69 10.00 7.68 -9.73
CA ALA A 69 9.30 8.95 -9.49
C ALA A 69 10.26 10.10 -9.12
N ILE A 70 11.32 9.82 -8.37
CA ILE A 70 12.32 10.84 -7.99
C ILE A 70 13.27 11.17 -9.16
N SER A 71 13.22 10.41 -10.26
CA SER A 71 13.91 10.77 -11.49
C SER A 71 13.13 11.86 -12.22
N SER A 72 13.81 12.90 -12.68
CA SER A 72 13.21 13.96 -13.51
C SER A 72 13.83 14.00 -14.90
N ARG A 73 13.10 14.58 -15.84
CA ARG A 73 13.57 14.81 -17.20
C ARG A 73 14.75 15.80 -17.26
N THR A 74 14.71 16.84 -16.43
CA THR A 74 15.81 17.81 -16.32
C THR A 74 16.89 17.30 -15.36
N ILE A 75 18.15 17.68 -15.60
CA ILE A 75 19.28 17.40 -14.70
C ILE A 75 18.96 17.97 -13.32
N GLN A 76 19.06 17.12 -12.31
CA GLN A 76 18.84 17.48 -10.92
C GLN A 76 20.17 17.96 -10.35
N SER A 77 20.24 19.22 -9.94
CA SER A 77 21.37 19.70 -9.14
C SER A 77 21.08 19.44 -7.67
N ASN A 78 22.07 18.92 -6.94
CA ASN A 78 21.93 18.62 -5.52
C ASN A 78 21.64 19.88 -4.68
N ASP A 79 22.04 21.07 -5.14
CA ASP A 79 21.88 22.34 -4.39
C ASP A 79 20.53 23.05 -4.62
N ASN A 80 19.63 22.46 -5.41
CA ASN A 80 18.38 23.12 -5.78
C ASN A 80 17.27 22.97 -4.73
N TRP A 81 17.37 21.99 -3.82
CA TRP A 81 16.31 21.70 -2.85
C TRP A 81 16.88 21.65 -1.44
N ASN A 82 16.23 22.34 -0.49
CA ASN A 82 16.71 22.44 0.89
C ASN A 82 15.66 22.04 1.95
N SER A 83 14.41 21.85 1.54
CA SER A 83 13.28 21.60 2.44
C SER A 83 12.19 20.81 1.73
N ILE A 84 11.36 20.14 2.50
CA ILE A 84 10.21 19.37 2.02
C ILE A 84 8.98 19.84 2.81
N GLU A 85 7.93 20.24 2.11
CA GLU A 85 6.62 20.56 2.69
C GLU A 85 5.61 19.49 2.30
N ILE A 86 4.89 18.97 3.29
CA ILE A 86 3.84 17.97 3.13
C ILE A 86 2.52 18.60 3.55
N TYR A 87 1.52 18.53 2.67
CA TYR A 87 0.22 19.14 2.93
C TYR A 87 -0.93 18.30 2.37
N TYR A 88 -2.13 18.58 2.89
CA TYR A 88 -3.36 17.92 2.46
C TYR A 88 -4.01 18.64 1.29
N SER A 89 -4.56 17.87 0.35
CA SER A 89 -5.33 18.41 -0.77
C SER A 89 -6.60 19.14 -0.32
N GLY A 90 -7.10 18.86 0.89
CA GLY A 90 -8.38 19.37 1.38
C GLY A 90 -9.58 18.62 0.80
N THR A 91 -9.35 17.49 0.11
CA THR A 91 -10.38 16.72 -0.59
C THR A 91 -10.41 15.28 -0.10
N LYS A 92 -11.60 14.69 -0.03
CA LYS A 92 -11.78 13.29 0.40
C LYS A 92 -11.34 12.27 -0.65
N SER A 93 -11.29 12.70 -1.90
CA SER A 93 -10.96 11.90 -3.07
C SER A 93 -10.47 12.83 -4.18
N GLY A 94 -9.87 12.24 -5.19
CA GLY A 94 -9.56 12.88 -6.45
C GLY A 94 -8.18 12.50 -6.99
N ASN A 95 -7.93 12.94 -8.21
CA ASN A 95 -6.62 12.93 -8.85
C ASN A 95 -6.11 14.36 -9.10
N ILE A 96 -4.92 14.47 -9.67
CA ILE A 96 -4.31 15.77 -9.94
C ILE A 96 -5.12 16.63 -10.92
N GLU A 97 -5.79 16.03 -11.89
CA GLU A 97 -6.62 16.74 -12.86
C GLU A 97 -7.86 17.35 -12.17
N GLN A 98 -8.51 16.56 -11.32
CA GLN A 98 -9.65 17.02 -10.52
C GLN A 98 -9.25 18.10 -9.53
N LEU A 99 -8.08 17.98 -8.89
CA LEU A 99 -7.53 19.05 -8.05
C LEU A 99 -7.30 20.33 -8.85
N ALA A 100 -6.92 20.23 -10.12
CA ALA A 100 -6.66 21.39 -10.95
C ALA A 100 -7.97 22.12 -11.24
N SER A 101 -8.98 21.36 -11.68
CA SER A 101 -10.31 21.89 -11.94
C SER A 101 -10.94 22.52 -10.69
N MET A 102 -10.80 21.90 -9.52
CA MET A 102 -11.32 22.46 -8.26
C MET A 102 -10.62 23.75 -7.84
N ASN A 103 -9.34 23.90 -8.14
CA ASN A 103 -8.58 25.13 -7.88
C ASN A 103 -8.77 26.20 -8.96
N GLY A 104 -9.70 26.01 -9.90
CA GLY A 104 -9.94 26.93 -11.02
C GLY A 104 -8.77 27.02 -11.99
N LEU A 105 -7.89 26.02 -12.00
CA LEU A 105 -6.71 26.01 -12.85
C LEU A 105 -7.06 25.46 -14.22
N VAL A 106 -6.47 26.06 -15.25
CA VAL A 106 -6.68 25.66 -16.66
C VAL A 106 -6.23 24.21 -16.87
N ASN A 107 -5.12 23.81 -16.26
CA ASN A 107 -4.54 22.46 -16.35
C ASN A 107 -3.86 22.04 -15.03
N SER A 108 -3.65 20.74 -14.84
CA SER A 108 -2.92 20.15 -13.71
C SER A 108 -1.46 20.62 -13.60
N ASP A 109 -0.88 21.10 -14.70
CA ASP A 109 0.47 21.66 -14.75
C ASP A 109 0.65 22.92 -13.90
N VAL A 110 -0.45 23.61 -13.63
CA VAL A 110 -0.45 24.84 -12.83
C VAL A 110 -0.53 24.51 -11.33
N ILE A 111 -0.82 23.25 -10.97
CA ILE A 111 -0.83 22.84 -9.56
C ILE A 111 0.56 23.03 -8.98
N ASN A 112 0.58 23.64 -7.81
CA ASN A 112 1.81 24.04 -7.16
C ASN A 112 2.36 22.95 -6.23
N CYS A 113 2.39 21.71 -6.70
CA CYS A 113 3.04 20.59 -6.03
C CYS A 113 4.01 19.88 -6.97
N HIS A 114 4.96 19.15 -6.39
CA HIS A 114 5.96 18.34 -7.10
C HIS A 114 5.51 16.87 -7.17
N PHE A 115 4.92 16.40 -6.07
CA PHE A 115 4.40 15.05 -5.94
C PHE A 115 2.97 15.07 -5.41
N CYS A 116 2.17 14.11 -5.85
CA CYS A 116 0.84 13.85 -5.34
C CYS A 116 0.72 12.39 -4.92
N VAL A 117 0.18 12.11 -3.73
CA VAL A 117 0.01 10.75 -3.19
C VAL A 117 -1.47 10.41 -3.02
N TYR A 118 -1.93 9.40 -3.76
CA TYR A 118 -3.35 9.04 -3.86
C TYR A 118 -3.82 8.11 -2.74
N ASN A 119 -5.11 8.18 -2.43
CA ASN A 119 -5.77 7.45 -1.34
C ASN A 119 -6.67 6.29 -1.82
N GLY A 120 -6.54 5.86 -3.08
CA GLY A 120 -7.41 4.83 -3.67
C GLY A 120 -8.69 5.35 -4.32
N LEU A 121 -9.04 6.63 -4.15
CA LEU A 121 -10.26 7.25 -4.68
C LEU A 121 -9.91 8.30 -5.75
N GLY A 122 -9.50 7.85 -6.95
CA GLY A 122 -9.00 8.72 -8.03
C GLY A 122 -7.72 8.20 -8.68
N GLY A 123 -7.08 7.23 -8.03
CA GLY A 123 -5.96 6.42 -8.50
C GLY A 123 -5.69 5.31 -7.50
N SER A 124 -4.59 4.55 -7.64
CA SER A 124 -4.28 3.47 -6.69
C SER A 124 -3.83 4.01 -5.34
N ASP A 125 -4.17 3.34 -4.25
CA ASP A 125 -3.78 3.76 -2.90
C ASP A 125 -2.25 3.72 -2.72
N GLY A 126 -1.69 4.81 -2.19
CA GLY A 126 -0.24 5.00 -2.08
C GLY A 126 0.48 5.13 -3.42
N GLN A 127 -0.22 5.40 -4.53
CA GLN A 127 0.42 5.76 -5.79
C GLN A 127 1.02 7.16 -5.69
N ILE A 128 2.29 7.30 -6.05
CA ILE A 128 2.94 8.61 -6.22
C ILE A 128 2.80 9.01 -7.68
N GLN A 129 2.23 10.18 -7.92
CA GLN A 129 2.27 10.84 -9.22
C GLN A 129 3.20 12.04 -9.16
N THR A 130 4.09 12.15 -10.15
CA THR A 130 4.97 13.31 -10.34
C THR A 130 4.29 14.34 -11.22
N THR A 131 4.46 15.63 -10.90
CA THR A 131 3.92 16.73 -11.72
C THR A 131 4.92 17.20 -12.76
N ASN A 132 4.46 18.00 -13.72
CA ASN A 132 5.35 18.65 -14.68
C ASN A 132 6.37 19.60 -14.02
N LYS A 133 6.01 20.21 -12.87
CA LYS A 133 6.96 21.02 -12.08
C LYS A 133 8.14 20.19 -11.58
N TRP A 134 7.89 18.98 -11.07
CA TRP A 134 8.96 18.09 -10.68
C TRP A 134 9.82 17.66 -11.86
N GLN A 135 9.19 17.32 -13.00
CA GLN A 135 9.92 16.89 -14.20
C GLN A 135 10.85 17.98 -14.74
N GLN A 136 10.45 19.25 -14.61
CA GLN A 136 11.24 20.41 -15.02
C GLN A 136 12.16 20.95 -13.91
N GLN A 137 12.06 20.41 -12.69
CA GLN A 137 12.75 20.94 -11.50
C GLN A 137 12.41 22.42 -11.25
N SER A 138 11.17 22.80 -11.54
CA SER A 138 10.67 24.18 -11.40
C SER A 138 10.33 24.50 -9.96
N LEU A 139 10.69 25.70 -9.52
CA LEU A 139 10.44 26.20 -8.16
C LEU A 139 8.93 26.31 -7.88
N SER A 140 8.54 26.11 -6.61
CA SER A 140 7.17 26.40 -6.20
C SER A 140 6.94 27.91 -6.19
N THR A 141 5.80 28.35 -6.71
CA THR A 141 5.40 29.77 -6.75
C THR A 141 4.62 30.22 -5.51
N SER A 142 4.49 29.36 -4.49
CA SER A 142 3.80 29.70 -3.25
C SER A 142 4.78 30.29 -2.26
N ALA A 143 4.28 31.07 -1.30
CA ALA A 143 5.02 31.95 -0.39
C ALA A 143 6.09 31.30 0.52
N GLY A 144 6.46 30.04 0.31
CA GLY A 144 7.59 29.37 0.95
C GLY A 144 8.91 29.63 0.22
N SER A 145 10.00 29.08 0.76
CA SER A 145 11.32 29.20 0.14
C SER A 145 11.28 28.65 -1.30
N ASN A 146 11.94 29.34 -2.22
CA ASN A 146 11.98 28.93 -3.62
C ASN A 146 12.50 27.48 -3.81
N LYS A 147 13.19 26.91 -2.82
CA LYS A 147 13.86 25.60 -2.87
C LYS A 147 13.13 24.50 -2.05
N THR A 148 11.81 24.60 -1.95
CA THR A 148 10.98 23.64 -1.19
C THR A 148 10.28 22.64 -2.11
N ILE A 149 10.52 21.34 -1.87
CA ILE A 149 9.78 20.26 -2.52
C ILE A 149 8.41 20.15 -1.85
N ARG A 150 7.35 20.04 -2.65
CA ARG A 150 5.97 20.08 -2.16
C ARG A 150 5.27 18.77 -2.48
N ILE A 151 4.79 18.10 -1.44
CA ILE A 151 4.13 16.80 -1.51
C ILE A 151 2.67 16.99 -1.07
N CYS A 152 1.75 16.79 -2.02
CA CYS A 152 0.32 16.83 -1.77
C CYS A 152 -0.19 15.43 -1.45
N ILE A 153 -0.95 15.28 -0.37
CA ILE A 153 -1.63 14.04 0.00
C ILE A 153 -3.12 14.20 -0.27
N ILE A 154 -3.73 13.27 -1.00
CA ILE A 154 -5.19 13.27 -1.18
C ILE A 154 -5.86 12.86 0.13
N ALA A 155 -6.27 13.86 0.90
CA ALA A 155 -6.96 13.75 2.17
C ALA A 155 -7.56 15.12 2.52
N ASP A 156 -8.65 15.15 3.28
CA ASP A 156 -9.24 16.41 3.76
C ASP A 156 -8.67 16.84 5.13
N GLY A 157 -7.92 15.95 5.79
CA GLY A 157 -7.33 16.19 7.12
C GLY A 157 -8.34 16.31 8.26
N LYS A 158 -9.64 16.26 7.98
CA LYS A 158 -10.74 16.50 8.93
C LYS A 158 -11.58 15.26 9.17
N THR A 159 -12.04 14.62 8.09
CA THR A 159 -12.90 13.43 8.14
C THR A 159 -12.24 12.20 7.53
N LYS A 160 -11.24 12.42 6.68
CA LYS A 160 -10.42 11.39 6.05
C LYS A 160 -8.96 11.69 6.33
N HIS A 161 -8.41 10.94 7.27
CA HIS A 161 -6.97 10.86 7.49
C HIS A 161 -6.29 10.07 6.36
N PRO A 162 -4.98 10.27 6.14
CA PRO A 162 -4.20 9.48 5.18
C PRO A 162 -4.26 7.99 5.48
N THR A 163 -4.27 7.17 4.43
CA THR A 163 -4.22 5.72 4.57
C THR A 163 -2.83 5.26 5.03
N ASP A 164 -2.75 4.06 5.61
CA ASP A 164 -1.45 3.46 5.97
C ASP A 164 -0.54 3.30 4.75
N CYS A 165 -1.11 3.01 3.58
CA CYS A 165 -0.38 2.92 2.32
C CYS A 165 0.22 4.28 1.93
N GLN A 166 -0.55 5.37 2.05
CA GLN A 166 -0.06 6.72 1.81
C GLN A 166 1.08 7.07 2.76
N LEU A 167 0.91 6.83 4.07
CA LEU A 167 1.93 7.14 5.08
C LEU A 167 3.24 6.39 4.84
N LYS A 168 3.17 5.08 4.60
CA LYS A 168 4.34 4.26 4.26
C LYS A 168 5.02 4.77 2.98
N ARG A 169 4.23 5.11 1.96
CA ARG A 169 4.77 5.61 0.70
C ARG A 169 5.48 6.94 0.86
N ILE A 170 4.90 7.85 1.66
CA ILE A 170 5.47 9.17 1.94
C ILE A 170 6.79 9.03 2.70
N GLN A 171 6.87 8.15 3.70
CA GLN A 171 8.11 7.90 4.43
C GLN A 171 9.24 7.44 3.49
N VAL A 172 8.94 6.51 2.58
CA VAL A 172 9.91 6.02 1.60
C VAL A 172 10.32 7.13 0.61
N LEU A 173 9.37 7.96 0.17
CA LEU A 173 9.64 9.10 -0.71
C LEU A 173 10.55 10.15 -0.03
N ILE A 174 10.23 10.51 1.22
CA ILE A 174 11.02 11.47 2.01
C ILE A 174 12.44 10.96 2.20
N ASP A 175 12.61 9.71 2.64
CA ASP A 175 13.93 9.12 2.88
C ASP A 175 14.79 9.16 1.61
N ALA A 176 14.20 8.81 0.47
CA ALA A 176 14.89 8.84 -0.81
C ALA A 176 15.21 10.28 -1.30
N LEU A 177 14.33 11.25 -1.06
CA LEU A 177 14.59 12.67 -1.37
C LEU A 177 15.68 13.27 -0.46
N CYS A 178 15.61 13.00 0.85
CA CYS A 178 16.61 13.42 1.81
C CYS A 178 17.99 12.85 1.48
N LYS A 179 18.07 11.56 1.14
CA LYS A 179 19.32 10.91 0.69
C LYS A 179 19.87 11.51 -0.59
N LYS A 180 19.00 11.80 -1.57
CA LYS A 180 19.43 12.30 -2.88
C LYS A 180 19.90 13.76 -2.85
N PHE A 181 19.17 14.61 -2.14
CA PHE A 181 19.40 16.06 -2.11
C PHE A 181 20.08 16.54 -0.83
N HIS A 182 20.49 15.64 0.07
CA HIS A 182 21.11 15.96 1.36
C HIS A 182 20.25 16.90 2.22
N ILE A 183 18.92 16.77 2.12
CA ILE A 183 17.97 17.58 2.90
C ILE A 183 17.92 17.05 4.33
N GLN A 184 18.09 17.96 5.30
CA GLN A 184 17.99 17.63 6.72
C GLN A 184 16.54 17.30 7.12
N LEU A 185 16.36 16.32 8.00
CA LEU A 185 15.03 15.94 8.51
C LEU A 185 14.33 17.08 9.27
N SER A 186 15.09 17.99 9.87
CA SER A 186 14.58 19.20 10.54
C SER A 186 13.98 20.22 9.57
N SER A 187 14.29 20.12 8.27
CA SER A 187 13.76 20.99 7.21
C SER A 187 12.50 20.41 6.56
N ILE A 188 11.85 19.44 7.22
CA ILE A 188 10.60 18.83 6.76
C ILE A 188 9.44 19.45 7.54
N GLU A 189 8.51 20.03 6.81
CA GLU A 189 7.26 20.56 7.34
C GLU A 189 6.14 19.54 7.13
N TYR A 190 5.62 19.03 8.24
CA TYR A 190 4.48 18.13 8.27
C TYR A 190 3.16 18.91 8.46
N PRO A 191 2.01 18.36 8.04
CA PRO A 191 0.70 18.91 8.37
C PRO A 191 0.56 19.11 9.88
N SER A 192 -0.14 20.17 10.31
CA SER A 192 -0.36 20.51 11.73
C SER A 192 -0.92 19.34 12.54
N GLU A 193 -1.78 18.54 11.92
CA GLU A 193 -2.44 17.37 12.52
C GLU A 193 -1.49 16.20 12.84
N TRP A 194 -0.23 16.27 12.41
CA TRP A 194 0.78 15.22 12.65
C TRP A 194 1.72 15.54 13.83
N ARG A 195 1.59 16.72 14.43
CA ARG A 195 2.37 17.12 15.60
C ARG A 195 1.69 16.73 16.91
#